data_AF-A0A959C5H4-F1
#
_entry.id   AF-A0A959C5H4-F1
#
_cell.length_a   1.000
_cell.length_b   1.000
_cell.length_c   1.000
_cell.angle_alpha   90.00
_cell.angle_beta   90.00
_cell.angle_gamma   90.00
#
_symmetry.space_group_name_H-M   'P 1'
#
loop_
_entity.id
_entity.type
_entity.pdbx_description
1 polymer ?
#
loop_
_entity_poly.entity_id
_entity_poly.type
_entity_poly.pdbx_seq_one_letter_code
_entity_poly.pdbx_strand_id
1 'polypeptide(L)'
;MKIMFTNIGAKPLAFLFVSIFFTARLFAQDPDPRIDTLNKNHEALDNRVEKLEFRNDQTLDLMRQREERDNFLITILGSLLGLLVTYQIYASVVQQRREGKRDDNAAEKVSNIMEVVHQTLESRLNAEEEERKKRQASEKEMERVLNQVKPLEQFYRSFQVRIQNMRRRLEETAIRLAHISRHDFRINAEALREFAREVLQFKTDLEPLEEEKHEFSARIPYIRGIAAHYSNQPELAKEALLKVTSAKQPEPDEDSTSYDRRIANASYYLGLIESNQGNQDQAIAYFEKANGLDLQYRDFLTRIVTAESYILKNDYGRAIQYITEVQERLLEMEQQDGHLKRYHLRLQSRATLLRANIAMLERKNNWHKEVKEWLEVVHLKDPAYYYSTTTLAQAYAVDDMEKAKRLFHEAYQSILSLRDLETVKEVRSRILLLMTAGLCAKQSLSNGQQIWDDYLDEADILRSNLPRIDEDQCTAYSILGKRNEVSEVLHHHIEMIREGKVLVK
;
A
#
# COMPACT_ATOMS: atom_id res chain seq x y z
N MET A 1 -46.41 -8.52 67.25
CA MET A 1 -47.59 -8.76 68.12
C MET A 1 -48.82 -8.09 67.48
N LYS A 2 -50.04 -8.42 67.92
CA LYS A 2 -51.33 -8.17 67.22
C LYS A 2 -51.63 -6.72 66.76
N ILE A 3 -52.00 -6.59 65.47
CA ILE A 3 -53.17 -5.91 64.85
C ILE A 3 -54.02 -4.92 65.69
N MET A 4 -54.25 -3.69 65.14
CA MET A 4 -55.51 -2.85 65.12
C MET A 4 -55.20 -1.47 64.45
N PHE A 5 -55.99 -0.76 63.61
CA PHE A 5 -57.10 -1.03 62.64
C PHE A 5 -58.43 -0.21 62.78
N THR A 6 -58.38 1.14 62.69
CA THR A 6 -59.52 2.05 62.30
C THR A 6 -58.99 3.28 61.52
N ASN A 7 -59.59 3.84 60.45
CA ASN A 7 -60.97 4.29 60.11
C ASN A 7 -61.41 5.58 60.84
N ILE A 8 -62.05 6.61 60.25
CA ILE A 8 -62.54 6.92 58.87
C ILE A 8 -62.62 8.47 58.71
N GLY A 9 -62.57 9.04 57.49
CA GLY A 9 -62.65 10.52 57.28
C GLY A 9 -62.99 10.99 55.84
N ALA A 10 -64.29 11.07 55.54
CA ALA A 10 -64.99 11.51 54.31
C ALA A 10 -64.31 12.49 53.30
N LYS A 11 -64.50 12.20 51.99
CA LYS A 11 -64.56 13.18 50.87
C LYS A 11 -66.01 13.69 50.69
N PRO A 12 -66.28 14.85 50.06
CA PRO A 12 -66.49 14.92 48.58
C PRO A 12 -66.09 16.33 48.02
N LEU A 13 -66.46 16.89 46.84
CA LEU A 13 -67.23 16.47 45.64
C LEU A 13 -66.85 17.33 44.39
N ALA A 14 -66.25 16.77 43.33
CA ALA A 14 -66.27 17.27 41.93
C ALA A 14 -65.74 16.16 40.99
N PHE A 15 -66.53 15.49 40.14
CA PHE A 15 -67.15 15.88 38.86
C PHE A 15 -66.18 16.26 37.72
N LEU A 16 -66.34 15.77 36.47
CA LEU A 16 -66.84 14.48 35.98
C LEU A 16 -66.44 14.30 34.48
N PHE A 17 -66.48 13.06 33.99
CA PHE A 17 -66.61 12.58 32.59
C PHE A 17 -66.58 13.60 31.42
N VAL A 18 -65.80 13.28 30.38
CA VAL A 18 -66.34 12.77 29.08
C VAL A 18 -65.45 11.62 28.61
N SER A 19 -66.04 10.60 28.00
CA SER A 19 -65.34 9.43 27.43
C SER A 19 -65.51 9.35 25.91
N ILE A 20 -64.52 8.77 25.23
CA ILE A 20 -64.63 8.09 23.92
C ILE A 20 -65.36 8.88 22.81
N PHE A 21 -64.64 9.70 22.04
CA PHE A 21 -65.04 10.04 20.66
C PHE A 21 -63.90 10.52 19.73
N PHE A 22 -62.68 9.97 19.83
CA PHE A 22 -61.60 10.26 18.85
C PHE A 22 -60.66 9.09 18.52
N THR A 23 -61.08 7.84 18.76
CA THR A 23 -60.33 6.61 18.47
C THR A 23 -60.36 6.24 16.98
N ALA A 24 -59.93 7.16 16.11
CA ALA A 24 -59.89 6.99 14.65
C ALA A 24 -58.74 7.72 13.93
N ARG A 25 -57.87 8.48 14.63
CA ARG A 25 -56.80 9.27 13.97
C ARG A 25 -55.47 9.41 14.72
N LEU A 26 -55.19 8.51 15.66
CA LEU A 26 -53.94 8.50 16.47
C LEU A 26 -53.24 7.13 16.52
N PHE A 27 -53.43 6.31 15.47
CA PHE A 27 -52.57 5.15 15.16
C PHE A 27 -51.72 5.38 13.89
N ALA A 28 -51.17 6.59 13.79
CA ALA A 28 -49.86 6.77 13.18
C ALA A 28 -48.87 6.78 14.36
N GLN A 29 -48.34 5.61 14.71
CA GLN A 29 -47.09 5.57 15.47
C GLN A 29 -46.00 6.03 14.52
N ASP A 30 -45.23 7.06 14.88
CA ASP A 30 -43.96 7.30 14.19
C ASP A 30 -43.13 6.01 14.28
N PRO A 31 -42.53 5.55 13.17
CA PRO A 31 -41.73 4.33 13.18
C PRO A 31 -40.57 4.50 14.16
N ASP A 32 -40.32 3.48 14.99
CA ASP A 32 -39.18 3.50 15.91
C ASP A 32 -37.90 3.82 15.10
N PRO A 33 -37.13 4.88 15.43
CA PRO A 33 -35.92 5.21 14.70
C PRO A 33 -34.87 4.08 14.70
N ARG A 34 -35.02 3.07 15.57
CA ARG A 34 -34.27 1.81 15.53
C ARG A 34 -34.66 0.91 14.35
N ILE A 35 -35.94 0.83 14.00
CA ILE A 35 -36.42 0.13 12.80
C ILE A 35 -35.96 0.89 11.55
N ASP A 36 -36.06 2.21 11.57
CA ASP A 36 -35.66 3.06 10.45
C ASP A 36 -34.14 3.00 10.17
N THR A 37 -33.32 2.86 11.23
CA THR A 37 -31.88 2.58 11.09
C THR A 37 -31.57 1.12 10.77
N LEU A 38 -32.37 0.14 11.22
CA LEU A 38 -32.22 -1.26 10.80
C LEU A 38 -32.47 -1.42 9.29
N ASN A 39 -33.54 -0.79 8.79
CA ASN A 39 -33.91 -0.80 7.37
C ASN A 39 -32.83 -0.14 6.51
N LYS A 40 -32.31 1.02 6.92
CA LYS A 40 -31.17 1.68 6.24
C LYS A 40 -29.89 0.84 6.28
N ASN A 41 -29.67 0.06 7.34
CA ASN A 41 -28.56 -0.88 7.42
C ASN A 41 -28.76 -2.12 6.54
N HIS A 42 -29.99 -2.61 6.34
CA HIS A 42 -30.31 -3.64 5.34
C HIS A 42 -30.16 -3.10 3.91
N GLU A 43 -30.76 -1.95 3.59
CA GLU A 43 -30.62 -1.31 2.27
C GLU A 43 -29.15 -1.03 1.91
N ALA A 44 -28.34 -0.63 2.90
CA ALA A 44 -26.88 -0.48 2.75
C ALA A 44 -26.09 -1.81 2.74
N LEU A 45 -26.67 -2.92 3.20
CA LEU A 45 -26.11 -4.27 3.06
C LEU A 45 -26.41 -4.82 1.66
N ASP A 46 -27.66 -4.70 1.20
CA ASP A 46 -28.14 -5.15 -0.10
C ASP A 46 -27.40 -4.40 -1.22
N ASN A 47 -27.27 -3.07 -1.11
CA ASN A 47 -26.42 -2.24 -1.99
C ASN A 47 -24.93 -2.63 -1.99
N ARG A 48 -24.46 -3.40 -1.00
CA ARG A 48 -23.09 -3.95 -0.95
C ARG A 48 -23.03 -5.38 -1.47
N VAL A 49 -24.07 -6.18 -1.28
CA VAL A 49 -24.23 -7.50 -1.91
C VAL A 49 -24.33 -7.34 -3.42
N GLU A 50 -25.23 -6.50 -3.93
CA GLU A 50 -25.38 -6.20 -5.36
C GLU A 50 -24.06 -5.71 -5.98
N LYS A 51 -23.29 -4.87 -5.28
CA LYS A 51 -21.97 -4.39 -5.75
C LYS A 51 -20.87 -5.46 -5.64
N LEU A 52 -21.02 -6.49 -4.82
CA LEU A 52 -20.13 -7.64 -4.77
C LEU A 52 -20.49 -8.66 -5.84
N GLU A 53 -21.78 -8.91 -6.08
CA GLU A 53 -22.30 -9.75 -7.16
C GLU A 53 -21.93 -9.17 -8.52
N PHE A 54 -22.19 -7.89 -8.77
CA PHE A 54 -21.77 -7.19 -10.00
C PHE A 54 -20.23 -7.22 -10.20
N ARG A 55 -19.44 -7.13 -9.13
CA ARG A 55 -17.98 -7.32 -9.21
C ARG A 55 -17.57 -8.77 -9.47
N ASN A 56 -18.31 -9.73 -8.93
CA ASN A 56 -18.07 -11.16 -9.14
C ASN A 56 -18.42 -11.55 -10.57
N ASP A 57 -19.53 -11.05 -11.12
CA ASP A 57 -19.92 -11.23 -12.52
C ASP A 57 -18.91 -10.56 -13.47
N GLN A 58 -18.47 -9.33 -13.17
CA GLN A 58 -17.35 -8.72 -13.92
C GLN A 58 -16.06 -9.54 -13.84
N THR A 59 -15.81 -10.22 -12.71
CA THR A 59 -14.64 -11.10 -12.55
C THR A 59 -14.81 -12.40 -13.33
N LEU A 60 -16.02 -12.98 -13.36
CA LEU A 60 -16.36 -14.17 -14.13
C LEU A 60 -16.35 -13.90 -15.64
N ASP A 61 -16.81 -12.75 -16.10
CA ASP A 61 -16.69 -12.33 -17.51
C ASP A 61 -15.25 -12.04 -17.89
N LEU A 62 -14.43 -11.45 -17.00
CA LEU A 62 -12.98 -11.33 -17.21
C LEU A 62 -12.28 -12.70 -17.24
N MET A 63 -12.74 -13.67 -16.44
CA MET A 63 -12.24 -15.05 -16.49
C MET A 63 -12.67 -15.77 -17.78
N ARG A 64 -13.91 -15.60 -18.25
CA ARG A 64 -14.37 -16.12 -19.56
C ARG A 64 -13.61 -15.49 -20.71
N GLN A 65 -13.45 -14.17 -20.74
CA GLN A 65 -12.65 -13.49 -21.77
C GLN A 65 -11.18 -13.94 -21.73
N ARG A 66 -10.65 -14.30 -20.54
CA ARG A 66 -9.33 -14.91 -20.41
C ARG A 66 -9.30 -16.34 -20.95
N GLU A 67 -10.29 -17.17 -20.63
CA GLU A 67 -10.41 -18.55 -21.11
C GLU A 67 -10.61 -18.60 -22.64
N GLU A 68 -11.43 -17.72 -23.20
CA GLU A 68 -11.59 -17.51 -24.65
C GLU A 68 -10.28 -17.05 -25.29
N ARG A 69 -9.59 -16.06 -24.70
CA ARG A 69 -8.29 -15.56 -25.19
C ARG A 69 -7.21 -16.63 -25.13
N ASP A 70 -7.15 -17.41 -24.06
CA ASP A 70 -6.11 -18.41 -23.86
C ASP A 70 -6.38 -19.65 -24.74
N ASN A 71 -7.65 -20.03 -24.98
CA ASN A 71 -8.04 -20.99 -26.04
C ASN A 71 -7.74 -20.48 -27.46
N PHE A 72 -7.97 -19.18 -27.73
CA PHE A 72 -7.61 -18.54 -29.00
C PHE A 72 -6.09 -18.55 -29.23
N LEU A 73 -5.30 -18.26 -28.19
CA LEU A 73 -3.84 -18.34 -28.23
C LEU A 73 -3.35 -19.78 -28.47
N ILE A 74 -3.95 -20.79 -27.81
CA ILE A 74 -3.66 -22.22 -28.06
C ILE A 74 -3.98 -22.59 -29.52
N THR A 75 -5.09 -22.10 -30.07
CA THR A 75 -5.49 -22.33 -31.47
C THR A 75 -4.53 -21.68 -32.47
N ILE A 76 -4.01 -20.48 -32.15
CA ILE A 76 -2.96 -19.79 -32.92
C ILE A 76 -1.63 -20.55 -32.83
N LEU A 77 -1.24 -21.03 -31.64
CA LEU A 77 -0.01 -21.80 -31.47
C LEU A 77 -0.05 -23.11 -32.26
N GLY A 78 -1.19 -23.83 -32.22
CA GLY A 78 -1.39 -25.07 -32.97
C GLY A 78 -1.37 -24.88 -34.49
N SER A 79 -1.93 -23.78 -35.01
CA SER A 79 -1.90 -23.46 -36.44
C SER A 79 -0.51 -22.99 -36.91
N LEU A 80 0.23 -22.23 -36.10
CA LEU A 80 1.64 -21.91 -36.37
C LEU A 80 2.54 -23.16 -36.37
N LEU A 81 2.36 -24.08 -35.43
CA LEU A 81 3.08 -25.36 -35.40
C LEU A 81 2.72 -26.23 -36.63
N GLY A 82 1.45 -26.24 -37.04
CA GLY A 82 1.01 -26.91 -38.27
C GLY A 82 1.72 -26.38 -39.53
N LEU A 83 1.83 -25.05 -39.66
CA LEU A 83 2.53 -24.40 -40.77
C LEU A 83 4.04 -24.68 -40.80
N LEU A 84 4.69 -24.78 -39.62
CA LEU A 84 6.10 -25.14 -39.53
C LEU A 84 6.35 -26.60 -39.97
N VAL A 85 5.47 -27.53 -39.59
CA VAL A 85 5.58 -28.95 -39.98
C VAL A 85 5.35 -29.14 -41.49
N THR A 86 4.36 -28.49 -42.09
CA THR A 86 4.15 -28.58 -43.55
C THR A 86 5.31 -27.98 -44.34
N TYR A 87 5.90 -26.88 -43.87
CA TYR A 87 7.09 -26.27 -44.48
C TYR A 87 8.31 -27.23 -44.46
N GLN A 88 8.57 -27.90 -43.33
CA GLN A 88 9.65 -28.89 -43.23
C GLN A 88 9.45 -30.09 -44.16
N ILE A 89 8.22 -30.60 -44.26
CA ILE A 89 7.87 -31.69 -45.19
C ILE A 89 8.11 -31.24 -46.64
N TYR A 90 7.62 -30.05 -47.03
CA TYR A 90 7.81 -29.51 -48.37
C TYR A 90 9.29 -29.37 -48.74
N ALA A 91 10.12 -28.82 -47.85
CA ALA A 91 11.55 -28.66 -48.07
C ALA A 91 12.25 -30.02 -48.35
N SER A 92 11.91 -31.07 -47.59
CA SER A 92 12.49 -32.40 -47.78
C SER A 92 12.13 -33.03 -49.14
N VAL A 93 10.90 -32.84 -49.61
CA VAL A 93 10.42 -33.35 -50.91
C VAL A 93 11.07 -32.62 -52.09
N VAL A 94 11.34 -31.32 -51.96
CA VAL A 94 12.08 -30.55 -52.98
C VAL A 94 13.55 -30.98 -53.03
N GLN A 95 14.15 -31.31 -51.88
CA GLN A 95 15.56 -31.72 -51.81
C GLN A 95 15.79 -33.12 -52.43
N GLN A 96 14.89 -34.08 -52.20
CA GLN A 96 14.97 -35.43 -52.80
C GLN A 96 14.87 -35.47 -54.34
N ARG A 97 14.43 -34.40 -55.01
CA ARG A 97 14.33 -34.35 -56.48
C ARG A 97 15.57 -33.79 -57.20
N ARG A 98 16.65 -33.48 -56.48
CA ARG A 98 17.88 -32.91 -57.06
C ARG A 98 19.04 -33.91 -57.24
N GLU A 99 18.89 -35.15 -56.81
CA GLU A 99 19.84 -36.22 -57.08
C GLU A 99 19.41 -36.99 -58.35
N GLY A 100 20.25 -36.93 -59.39
CA GLY A 100 19.85 -37.27 -60.76
C GLY A 100 20.15 -38.70 -61.19
N LYS A 101 19.37 -39.18 -62.17
CA LYS A 101 19.79 -40.28 -63.05
C LYS A 101 20.71 -39.76 -64.16
N ARG A 102 21.55 -40.64 -64.70
CA ARG A 102 22.39 -40.41 -65.87
C ARG A 102 22.31 -41.63 -66.78
N ASP A 103 22.12 -41.40 -68.07
CA ASP A 103 22.03 -42.46 -69.08
C ASP A 103 23.38 -42.76 -69.73
N ASP A 104 23.52 -43.99 -70.23
CA ASP A 104 24.25 -44.43 -71.42
C ASP A 104 23.35 -45.52 -72.05
N ASN A 105 23.26 -45.75 -73.36
CA ASN A 105 24.25 -45.60 -74.42
C ASN A 105 23.56 -45.36 -75.80
N ALA A 106 24.33 -45.29 -76.89
CA ALA A 106 23.90 -44.68 -78.15
C ALA A 106 23.44 -45.62 -79.30
N ALA A 107 22.82 -44.96 -80.30
CA ALA A 107 22.75 -45.28 -81.73
C ALA A 107 21.73 -46.33 -82.27
N GLU A 108 20.62 -45.83 -82.84
CA GLU A 108 20.31 -46.12 -84.25
C GLU A 108 19.37 -45.10 -84.94
N LYS A 109 19.53 -44.98 -86.27
CA LYS A 109 18.58 -44.48 -87.29
C LYS A 109 18.07 -43.02 -87.23
N VAL A 110 18.41 -42.26 -88.29
CA VAL A 110 18.07 -40.84 -88.49
C VAL A 110 16.57 -40.57 -88.64
N SER A 111 15.74 -41.52 -89.07
CA SER A 111 14.28 -41.36 -89.07
C SER A 111 13.73 -41.20 -87.65
N ASN A 112 14.30 -41.92 -86.68
CA ASN A 112 13.93 -41.81 -85.28
C ASN A 112 14.42 -40.48 -84.68
N ILE A 113 15.39 -39.78 -85.30
CA ILE A 113 15.88 -38.50 -84.77
C ILE A 113 14.82 -37.40 -84.89
N MET A 114 14.05 -37.34 -85.97
CA MET A 114 12.92 -36.39 -86.05
C MET A 114 11.86 -36.70 -84.99
N GLU A 115 11.49 -37.97 -84.84
CA GLU A 115 10.46 -38.40 -83.88
C GLU A 115 10.92 -38.23 -82.42
N VAL A 116 12.17 -38.60 -82.09
CA VAL A 116 12.77 -38.40 -80.77
C VAL A 116 13.00 -36.92 -80.49
N VAL A 117 13.36 -36.09 -81.48
CA VAL A 117 13.43 -34.63 -81.28
C VAL A 117 12.03 -34.05 -81.02
N HIS A 118 11.00 -34.49 -81.74
CA HIS A 118 9.62 -34.08 -81.47
C HIS A 118 9.18 -34.52 -80.07
N GLN A 119 9.31 -35.81 -79.74
CA GLN A 119 8.97 -36.36 -78.43
C GLN A 119 9.82 -35.75 -77.29
N THR A 120 11.08 -35.37 -77.52
CA THR A 120 11.92 -34.70 -76.52
C THR A 120 11.53 -33.23 -76.35
N LEU A 121 11.20 -32.51 -77.42
CA LEU A 121 10.68 -31.14 -77.35
C LEU A 121 9.31 -31.13 -76.67
N GLU A 122 8.42 -32.05 -77.02
CA GLU A 122 7.08 -32.22 -76.47
C GLU A 122 7.12 -32.71 -75.02
N SER A 123 8.03 -33.62 -74.68
CA SER A 123 8.32 -34.01 -73.28
C SER A 123 8.85 -32.83 -72.47
N ARG A 124 9.77 -32.03 -73.02
CA ARG A 124 10.28 -30.82 -72.35
C ARG A 124 9.21 -29.74 -72.22
N LEU A 125 8.36 -29.54 -73.23
CA LEU A 125 7.26 -28.58 -73.19
C LEU A 125 6.22 -28.99 -72.15
N ASN A 126 5.86 -30.27 -72.10
CA ASN A 126 4.98 -30.83 -71.06
C ASN A 126 5.61 -30.73 -69.67
N ALA A 127 6.91 -31.02 -69.52
CA ALA A 127 7.61 -30.88 -68.25
C ALA A 127 7.73 -29.41 -67.80
N GLU A 128 7.95 -28.48 -68.72
CA GLU A 128 7.98 -27.04 -68.43
C GLU A 128 6.57 -26.52 -68.09
N GLU A 129 5.52 -26.97 -68.78
CA GLU A 129 4.14 -26.71 -68.38
C GLU A 129 3.84 -27.28 -66.99
N GLU A 130 4.30 -28.49 -66.68
CA GLU A 130 4.08 -29.10 -65.37
C GLU A 130 4.85 -28.36 -64.27
N GLU A 131 6.07 -27.89 -64.54
CA GLU A 131 6.80 -26.98 -63.65
C GLU A 131 6.07 -25.64 -63.49
N ARG A 132 5.58 -25.01 -64.57
CA ARG A 132 4.81 -23.77 -64.50
C ARG A 132 3.53 -23.95 -63.68
N LYS A 133 2.81 -25.06 -63.87
CA LYS A 133 1.63 -25.45 -63.07
C LYS A 133 1.99 -25.68 -61.60
N LYS A 134 3.13 -26.34 -61.31
CA LYS A 134 3.64 -26.55 -59.94
C LYS A 134 4.07 -25.24 -59.27
N ARG A 135 4.75 -24.34 -60.00
CA ARG A 135 5.13 -22.99 -59.51
C ARG A 135 3.89 -22.15 -59.20
N GLN A 136 2.92 -22.08 -60.11
CA GLN A 136 1.64 -21.38 -59.89
C GLN A 136 0.83 -21.98 -58.74
N ALA A 137 0.93 -23.29 -58.48
CA ALA A 137 0.34 -23.91 -57.30
C ALA A 137 1.04 -23.46 -56.01
N SER A 138 2.37 -23.51 -55.96
CA SER A 138 3.14 -23.03 -54.80
C SER A 138 3.03 -21.52 -54.56
N GLU A 139 2.89 -20.70 -55.62
CA GLU A 139 2.65 -19.26 -55.51
C GLU A 139 1.29 -18.98 -54.86
N LYS A 140 0.23 -19.69 -55.29
CA LYS A 140 -1.11 -19.58 -54.68
C LYS A 140 -1.18 -20.14 -53.26
N GLU A 141 -0.38 -21.15 -52.94
CA GLU A 141 -0.26 -21.69 -51.59
C GLU A 141 0.51 -20.74 -50.67
N MET A 142 1.61 -20.15 -51.14
CA MET A 142 2.36 -19.12 -50.44
C MET A 142 1.53 -17.84 -50.26
N GLU A 143 0.73 -17.44 -51.25
CA GLU A 143 -0.24 -16.34 -51.15
C GLU A 143 -1.33 -16.63 -50.10
N ARG A 144 -1.83 -17.87 -50.01
CA ARG A 144 -2.75 -18.28 -48.94
C ARG A 144 -2.10 -18.19 -47.56
N VAL A 145 -0.87 -18.68 -47.41
CA VAL A 145 -0.12 -18.60 -46.13
C VAL A 145 0.14 -17.15 -45.74
N LEU A 146 0.57 -16.29 -46.68
CA LEU A 146 0.76 -14.86 -46.43
C LEU A 146 -0.55 -14.18 -46.00
N ASN A 147 -1.68 -14.52 -46.62
CA ASN A 147 -2.99 -14.01 -46.22
C ASN A 147 -3.49 -14.57 -44.86
N GLN A 148 -2.98 -15.71 -44.39
CA GLN A 148 -3.24 -16.24 -43.04
C GLN A 148 -2.30 -15.65 -41.98
N VAL A 149 -1.05 -15.32 -42.33
CA VAL A 149 -0.07 -14.69 -41.43
C VAL A 149 -0.37 -13.20 -41.22
N LYS A 150 -0.87 -12.49 -42.24
CA LYS A 150 -1.16 -11.05 -42.17
C LYS A 150 -2.12 -10.62 -41.03
N PRO A 151 -3.22 -11.36 -40.73
CA PRO A 151 -4.01 -11.12 -39.51
C PRO A 151 -3.23 -11.31 -38.20
N LEU A 152 -2.33 -12.30 -38.11
CA LEU A 152 -1.49 -12.53 -36.93
C LEU A 152 -0.47 -11.40 -36.74
N GLU A 153 0.12 -10.91 -37.83
CA GLU A 153 1.00 -9.74 -37.81
C GLU A 153 0.25 -8.47 -37.37
N GLN A 154 -0.97 -8.25 -37.88
CA GLN A 154 -1.83 -7.14 -37.46
C GLN A 154 -2.24 -7.25 -35.99
N PHE A 155 -2.56 -8.45 -35.50
CA PHE A 155 -2.83 -8.71 -34.08
C PHE A 155 -1.60 -8.40 -33.22
N TYR A 156 -0.43 -8.92 -33.59
CA TYR A 156 0.82 -8.71 -32.87
C TYR A 156 1.21 -7.21 -32.81
N ARG A 157 1.17 -6.49 -33.93
CA ARG A 157 1.38 -5.03 -33.98
C ARG A 157 0.40 -4.28 -33.07
N SER A 158 -0.88 -4.66 -33.10
CA SER A 158 -1.92 -4.07 -32.23
C SER A 158 -1.70 -4.38 -30.75
N PHE A 159 -1.14 -5.55 -30.45
CA PHE A 159 -0.79 -5.98 -29.09
C PHE A 159 0.42 -5.23 -28.54
N GLN A 160 1.49 -5.04 -29.33
CA GLN A 160 2.63 -4.19 -28.94
C GLN A 160 2.18 -2.74 -28.69
N VAL A 161 1.32 -2.18 -29.55
CA VAL A 161 0.72 -0.86 -29.33
C VAL A 161 -0.10 -0.82 -28.03
N ARG A 162 -0.76 -1.92 -27.62
CA ARG A 162 -1.47 -2.01 -26.33
C ARG A 162 -0.49 -2.04 -25.14
N ILE A 163 0.64 -2.75 -25.24
CA ILE A 163 1.70 -2.77 -24.22
C ILE A 163 2.27 -1.35 -24.04
N GLN A 164 2.69 -0.71 -25.14
CA GLN A 164 3.23 0.66 -25.14
C GLN A 164 2.25 1.68 -24.53
N ASN A 165 0.96 1.58 -24.85
CA ASN A 165 -0.07 2.44 -24.24
C ASN A 165 -0.24 2.19 -22.73
N MET A 166 -0.14 0.94 -22.26
CA MET A 166 -0.19 0.64 -20.83
C MET A 166 1.05 1.17 -20.11
N ARG A 167 2.25 0.96 -20.68
CA ARG A 167 3.52 1.51 -20.15
C ARG A 167 3.44 3.04 -20.00
N ARG A 168 2.97 3.75 -21.04
CA ARG A 168 2.75 5.19 -20.99
C ARG A 168 1.75 5.61 -19.91
N ARG A 169 0.59 4.94 -19.80
CA ARG A 169 -0.40 5.21 -18.75
C ARG A 169 0.20 5.04 -17.35
N LEU A 170 1.04 4.03 -17.14
CA LEU A 170 1.72 3.81 -15.87
C LEU A 170 2.70 4.95 -15.55
N GLU A 171 3.51 5.39 -16.52
CA GLU A 171 4.41 6.55 -16.35
C GLU A 171 3.67 7.84 -16.04
N GLU A 172 2.63 8.18 -16.83
CA GLU A 172 1.76 9.34 -16.58
C GLU A 172 1.14 9.28 -15.17
N THR A 173 0.81 8.09 -14.68
CA THR A 173 0.25 7.90 -13.33
C THR A 173 1.31 8.00 -12.25
N ALA A 174 2.52 7.49 -12.47
CA ALA A 174 3.67 7.66 -11.58
C ALA A 174 4.08 9.13 -11.48
N ILE A 175 4.06 9.89 -12.58
CA ILE A 175 4.29 11.34 -12.61
C ILE A 175 3.26 12.07 -11.75
N ARG A 176 1.95 11.80 -11.92
CA ARG A 176 0.90 12.43 -11.09
C ARG A 176 1.06 12.09 -9.61
N LEU A 177 1.32 10.83 -9.27
CA LEU A 177 1.51 10.39 -7.88
C LEU A 177 2.81 10.94 -7.27
N ALA A 178 3.86 11.19 -8.07
CA ALA A 178 5.12 11.76 -7.58
C ALA A 178 5.06 13.25 -7.22
N HIS A 179 4.01 13.96 -7.65
CA HIS A 179 3.73 15.34 -7.23
C HIS A 179 2.97 15.44 -5.89
N ILE A 180 2.49 14.32 -5.34
CA ILE A 180 1.81 14.29 -4.04
C ILE A 180 2.83 14.56 -2.92
N SER A 181 2.46 15.40 -1.94
CA SER A 181 3.27 15.68 -0.76
C SER A 181 3.47 14.41 0.07
N ARG A 182 4.64 14.23 0.68
CA ARG A 182 4.92 13.03 1.49
C ARG A 182 3.94 12.84 2.66
N HIS A 183 3.36 13.93 3.14
CA HIS A 183 2.36 13.95 4.22
C HIS A 183 0.98 13.45 3.76
N ASP A 184 0.68 13.53 2.46
CA ASP A 184 -0.63 13.21 1.88
C ASP A 184 -0.70 11.77 1.32
N PHE A 185 0.43 11.05 1.21
CA PHE A 185 0.45 9.66 0.70
C PHE A 185 -0.44 8.71 1.53
N ARG A 186 -0.53 8.89 2.85
CA ARG A 186 -1.44 8.09 3.72
C ARG A 186 -2.92 8.28 3.35
N ILE A 187 -3.31 9.47 2.89
CA ILE A 187 -4.67 9.76 2.41
C ILE A 187 -4.90 9.12 1.04
N ASN A 188 -3.86 9.05 0.21
CA ASN A 188 -3.89 8.48 -1.14
C ASN A 188 -3.55 6.97 -1.21
N ALA A 189 -3.61 6.27 -0.07
CA ALA A 189 -3.17 4.87 0.05
C ALA A 189 -3.92 3.89 -0.87
N GLU A 190 -5.17 4.18 -1.26
CA GLU A 190 -5.92 3.37 -2.22
C GLU A 190 -5.36 3.53 -3.65
N ALA A 191 -5.16 4.76 -4.12
CA ALA A 191 -4.54 5.03 -5.43
C ALA A 191 -3.11 4.47 -5.53
N LEU A 192 -2.34 4.54 -4.45
CA LEU A 192 -1.02 3.90 -4.35
C LEU A 192 -1.11 2.36 -4.52
N ARG A 193 -2.10 1.72 -3.88
CA ARG A 193 -2.33 0.27 -3.98
C ARG A 193 -2.79 -0.13 -5.38
N GLU A 194 -3.70 0.62 -5.99
CA GLU A 194 -4.17 0.35 -7.36
C GLU A 194 -3.04 0.46 -8.37
N PHE A 195 -2.23 1.51 -8.30
CA PHE A 195 -1.03 1.66 -9.11
C PHE A 195 -0.03 0.51 -8.89
N ALA A 196 0.24 0.13 -7.65
CA ALA A 196 1.17 -0.96 -7.34
C ALA A 196 0.71 -2.33 -7.88
N ARG A 197 -0.62 -2.55 -7.97
CA ARG A 197 -1.26 -3.68 -8.66
C ARG A 197 -1.13 -3.58 -10.19
N GLU A 198 -1.42 -2.42 -10.79
CA GLU A 198 -1.33 -2.25 -12.25
C GLU A 198 0.11 -2.45 -12.76
N VAL A 199 1.13 -1.94 -12.05
CA VAL A 199 2.53 -2.21 -12.42
C VAL A 199 2.92 -3.69 -12.18
N LEU A 200 2.41 -4.34 -11.13
CA LEU A 200 2.65 -5.78 -10.92
C LEU A 200 2.06 -6.61 -12.06
N GLN A 201 0.84 -6.29 -12.48
CA GLN A 201 0.18 -6.95 -13.60
C GLN A 201 0.94 -6.70 -14.91
N PHE A 202 1.38 -5.47 -15.19
CA PHE A 202 2.20 -5.20 -16.36
C PHE A 202 3.49 -6.04 -16.37
N LYS A 203 4.22 -6.10 -15.24
CA LYS A 203 5.48 -6.85 -15.14
C LYS A 203 5.29 -8.37 -15.27
N THR A 204 4.14 -8.90 -14.90
CA THR A 204 3.84 -10.34 -14.98
C THR A 204 3.25 -10.73 -16.35
N ASP A 205 2.27 -9.96 -16.84
CA ASP A 205 1.44 -10.33 -17.99
C ASP A 205 1.92 -9.73 -19.32
N LEU A 206 2.69 -8.64 -19.32
CA LEU A 206 2.96 -7.80 -20.52
C LEU A 206 4.45 -7.54 -20.78
N GLU A 207 5.24 -7.19 -19.77
CA GLU A 207 6.69 -6.95 -19.88
C GLU A 207 7.49 -8.14 -20.48
N PRO A 208 7.11 -9.42 -20.25
CA PRO A 208 7.75 -10.55 -20.92
C PRO A 208 7.42 -10.68 -22.42
N LEU A 209 6.42 -9.96 -22.91
CA LEU A 209 5.90 -10.02 -24.29
C LEU A 209 6.21 -8.76 -25.10
N GLU A 210 6.89 -7.78 -24.49
CA GLU A 210 7.29 -6.52 -25.13
C GLU A 210 8.47 -6.75 -26.10
N GLU A 211 8.36 -6.25 -27.34
CA GLU A 211 9.36 -6.48 -28.40
C GLU A 211 10.71 -5.81 -28.11
N GLU A 212 10.66 -4.57 -27.62
CA GLU A 212 11.82 -3.81 -27.15
C GLU A 212 11.65 -3.52 -25.66
N LYS A 213 12.46 -4.16 -24.80
CA LYS A 213 12.38 -3.96 -23.35
C LYS A 213 12.82 -2.57 -22.96
N HIS A 214 11.86 -1.72 -22.61
CA HIS A 214 12.11 -0.40 -22.07
C HIS A 214 12.21 -0.46 -20.54
N GLU A 215 13.21 0.20 -19.96
CA GLU A 215 13.19 0.45 -18.51
C GLU A 215 12.10 1.49 -18.17
N PHE A 216 11.58 1.41 -16.95
CA PHE A 216 10.65 2.41 -16.41
C PHE A 216 11.45 3.54 -15.74
N SER A 217 10.95 4.78 -15.80
CA SER A 217 11.53 5.92 -15.08
C SER A 217 11.61 5.65 -13.58
N ALA A 218 12.53 6.30 -12.89
CA ALA A 218 12.72 6.16 -11.44
C ALA A 218 11.49 6.62 -10.61
N ARG A 219 10.48 7.23 -11.24
CA ARG A 219 9.19 7.55 -10.61
C ARG A 219 8.35 6.30 -10.34
N ILE A 220 8.41 5.29 -11.22
CA ILE A 220 7.67 4.03 -11.05
C ILE A 220 8.14 3.26 -9.79
N PRO A 221 9.44 2.96 -9.57
CA PRO A 221 9.90 2.32 -8.34
C PRO A 221 9.75 3.24 -7.11
N TYR A 222 9.79 4.56 -7.25
CA TYR A 222 9.49 5.50 -6.16
C TYR A 222 8.07 5.32 -5.63
N ILE A 223 7.07 5.37 -6.51
CA ILE A 223 5.67 5.19 -6.11
C ILE A 223 5.37 3.75 -5.69
N ARG A 224 5.97 2.72 -6.33
CA ARG A 224 5.86 1.34 -5.83
C ARG A 224 6.46 1.16 -4.44
N GLY A 225 7.60 1.80 -4.16
CA GLY A 225 8.26 1.72 -2.85
C GLY A 225 7.43 2.34 -1.73
N ILE A 226 6.82 3.50 -2.00
CA ILE A 226 5.88 4.16 -1.08
C ILE A 226 4.60 3.31 -0.90
N ALA A 227 4.04 2.77 -1.98
CA ALA A 227 2.88 1.88 -1.91
C ALA A 227 3.15 0.59 -1.12
N ALA A 228 4.35 0.01 -1.27
CA ALA A 228 4.82 -1.15 -0.51
C ALA A 228 4.97 -0.82 0.99
N HIS A 229 5.52 0.34 1.34
CA HIS A 229 5.59 0.83 2.73
C HIS A 229 4.20 0.89 3.39
N TYR A 230 3.23 1.56 2.77
CA TYR A 230 1.85 1.62 3.27
C TYR A 230 1.07 0.29 3.18
N SER A 231 1.61 -0.71 2.44
CA SER A 231 1.08 -2.08 2.38
C SER A 231 1.77 -3.03 3.37
N ASN A 232 2.64 -2.53 4.25
CA ASN A 232 3.46 -3.31 5.19
C ASN A 232 4.39 -4.33 4.50
N GLN A 233 4.92 -4.00 3.31
CA GLN A 233 5.84 -4.84 2.52
C GLN A 233 7.25 -4.20 2.51
N PRO A 234 8.04 -4.34 3.58
CA PRO A 234 9.27 -3.58 3.75
C PRO A 234 10.41 -4.02 2.80
N GLU A 235 10.47 -5.29 2.40
CA GLU A 235 11.41 -5.81 1.40
C GLU A 235 11.23 -5.13 0.04
N LEU A 236 10.00 -5.20 -0.51
CA LEU A 236 9.65 -4.56 -1.78
C LEU A 236 9.82 -3.04 -1.71
N ALA A 237 9.55 -2.43 -0.55
CA ALA A 237 9.82 -1.01 -0.33
C ALA A 237 11.32 -0.70 -0.41
N LYS A 238 12.17 -1.49 0.27
CA LYS A 238 13.64 -1.34 0.27
C LYS A 238 14.20 -1.56 -1.13
N GLU A 239 13.85 -2.66 -1.80
CA GLU A 239 14.29 -3.00 -3.16
C GLU A 239 13.93 -1.91 -4.18
N ALA A 240 12.71 -1.38 -4.11
CA ALA A 240 12.26 -0.33 -5.02
C ALA A 240 12.93 1.03 -4.72
N LEU A 241 13.00 1.46 -3.46
CA LEU A 241 13.57 2.77 -3.09
C LEU A 241 15.10 2.82 -3.22
N LEU A 242 15.80 1.68 -3.10
CA LEU A 242 17.23 1.60 -3.43
C LEU A 242 17.48 1.95 -4.90
N LYS A 243 16.64 1.46 -5.83
CA LYS A 243 16.75 1.83 -7.26
C LYS A 243 16.59 3.34 -7.47
N VAL A 244 15.58 3.94 -6.81
CA VAL A 244 15.35 5.40 -6.84
C VAL A 244 16.57 6.18 -6.36
N THR A 245 17.12 5.80 -5.20
CA THR A 245 18.25 6.52 -4.56
C THR A 245 19.62 6.23 -5.18
N SER A 246 19.67 5.29 -6.14
CA SER A 246 20.85 4.98 -6.96
C SER A 246 20.91 5.77 -8.29
N ALA A 247 19.79 6.37 -8.71
CA ALA A 247 19.75 7.28 -9.86
C ALA A 247 20.74 8.45 -9.63
N LYS A 248 21.55 8.75 -10.64
CA LYS A 248 22.63 9.76 -10.56
C LYS A 248 22.29 11.11 -11.17
N GLN A 249 21.17 11.19 -11.88
CA GLN A 249 20.71 12.34 -12.66
C GLN A 249 19.17 12.41 -12.62
N PRO A 250 18.57 13.60 -12.81
CA PRO A 250 17.13 13.76 -13.02
C PRO A 250 16.65 13.02 -14.27
N GLU A 251 15.36 12.70 -14.32
CA GLU A 251 14.70 12.29 -15.58
C GLU A 251 14.70 13.47 -16.58
N PRO A 252 14.60 13.24 -17.91
CA PRO A 252 14.66 14.31 -18.92
C PRO A 252 13.59 15.41 -18.79
N ASP A 253 12.50 15.13 -18.08
CA ASP A 253 11.38 16.03 -17.77
C ASP A 253 11.32 16.44 -16.28
N GLU A 254 12.37 16.18 -15.49
CA GLU A 254 12.43 16.48 -14.06
C GLU A 254 13.38 17.65 -13.76
N ASP A 255 12.88 18.67 -13.06
CA ASP A 255 13.74 19.73 -12.53
C ASP A 255 14.56 19.23 -11.33
N SER A 256 15.69 19.89 -11.03
CA SER A 256 16.58 19.48 -9.94
C SER A 256 15.90 19.48 -8.56
N THR A 257 14.94 20.38 -8.30
CA THR A 257 14.21 20.43 -7.02
C THR A 257 13.22 19.26 -6.90
N SER A 258 12.56 18.89 -8.00
CA SER A 258 11.70 17.70 -8.04
C SER A 258 12.50 16.40 -7.88
N TYR A 259 13.67 16.32 -8.51
CA TYR A 259 14.63 15.23 -8.36
C TYR A 259 15.15 15.12 -6.92
N ASP A 260 15.71 16.20 -6.35
CA ASP A 260 16.25 16.21 -4.99
C ASP A 260 15.17 15.85 -3.97
N ARG A 261 13.94 16.37 -4.12
CA ARG A 261 12.76 15.98 -3.33
C ARG A 261 12.44 14.47 -3.46
N ARG A 262 12.51 13.90 -4.67
CA ARG A 262 12.28 12.46 -4.91
C ARG A 262 13.34 11.61 -4.23
N ILE A 263 14.62 11.98 -4.34
CA ILE A 263 15.74 11.27 -3.67
C ILE A 263 15.68 11.45 -2.15
N ALA A 264 15.32 12.64 -1.65
CA ALA A 264 15.14 12.93 -0.23
C ALA A 264 14.00 12.09 0.39
N ASN A 265 12.83 12.07 -0.26
CA ASN A 265 11.70 11.27 0.18
C ASN A 265 12.02 9.76 0.15
N ALA A 266 12.67 9.27 -0.91
CA ALA A 266 13.07 7.87 -1.00
C ALA A 266 14.09 7.50 0.09
N SER A 267 15.05 8.40 0.38
CA SER A 267 16.01 8.23 1.48
C SER A 267 15.30 8.26 2.85
N TYR A 268 14.34 9.15 3.08
CA TYR A 268 13.51 9.17 4.30
C TYR A 268 12.76 7.84 4.52
N TYR A 269 12.13 7.28 3.48
CA TYR A 269 11.44 5.99 3.61
C TYR A 269 12.41 4.81 3.80
N LEU A 270 13.61 4.83 3.21
CA LEU A 270 14.67 3.86 3.51
C LEU A 270 15.15 3.99 4.97
N GLY A 271 15.34 5.21 5.47
CA GLY A 271 15.71 5.46 6.86
C GLY A 271 14.67 4.91 7.84
N LEU A 272 13.38 5.06 7.52
CA LEU A 272 12.30 4.41 8.30
C LEU A 272 12.45 2.89 8.28
N ILE A 273 12.67 2.27 7.11
CA ILE A 273 12.81 0.81 6.99
C ILE A 273 13.98 0.30 7.85
N GLU A 274 15.14 0.94 7.80
CA GLU A 274 16.29 0.55 8.62
C GLU A 274 16.05 0.79 10.12
N SER A 275 15.42 1.90 10.52
CA SER A 275 15.09 2.16 11.93
C SER A 275 14.09 1.13 12.48
N ASN A 276 13.19 0.62 11.61
CA ASN A 276 12.25 -0.45 11.95
C ASN A 276 12.96 -1.79 12.17
N GLN A 277 14.04 -2.07 11.44
CA GLN A 277 14.89 -3.25 11.66
C GLN A 277 15.99 -3.04 12.72
N GLY A 278 15.94 -1.94 13.48
CA GLY A 278 16.93 -1.67 14.53
C GLY A 278 18.28 -1.14 14.01
N ASN A 279 18.49 -1.06 12.68
CA ASN A 279 19.71 -0.63 12.00
C ASN A 279 19.92 0.90 12.09
N GLN A 280 19.98 1.45 13.31
CA GLN A 280 19.95 2.91 13.52
C GLN A 280 21.09 3.67 12.82
N ASP A 281 22.26 3.06 12.62
CA ASP A 281 23.36 3.68 11.88
C ASP A 281 23.04 3.88 10.39
N GLN A 282 22.42 2.88 9.74
CA GLN A 282 21.95 3.02 8.35
C GLN A 282 20.74 3.96 8.28
N ALA A 283 19.84 3.88 9.27
CA ALA A 283 18.70 4.79 9.37
C ALA A 283 19.14 6.26 9.43
N ILE A 284 20.07 6.59 10.34
CA ILE A 284 20.67 7.92 10.47
C ILE A 284 21.32 8.32 9.14
N ALA A 285 22.16 7.48 8.53
CA ALA A 285 22.79 7.81 7.25
C ALA A 285 21.77 8.15 6.13
N TYR A 286 20.64 7.45 6.08
CA TYR A 286 19.54 7.74 5.15
C TYR A 286 18.78 9.04 5.51
N PHE A 287 18.55 9.32 6.79
CA PHE A 287 17.90 10.56 7.23
C PHE A 287 18.81 11.79 7.06
N GLU A 288 20.11 11.67 7.28
CA GLU A 288 21.11 12.70 6.99
C GLU A 288 21.17 13.00 5.48
N LYS A 289 21.18 11.95 4.62
CA LYS A 289 21.04 12.12 3.16
C LYS A 289 19.73 12.82 2.77
N ALA A 290 18.62 12.50 3.44
CA ALA A 290 17.35 13.19 3.21
C ALA A 290 17.40 14.66 3.67
N ASN A 291 17.92 14.96 4.87
CA ASN A 291 18.07 16.33 5.38
C ASN A 291 18.96 17.22 4.48
N GLY A 292 19.98 16.65 3.84
CA GLY A 292 20.87 17.36 2.92
C GLY A 292 20.29 17.65 1.53
N LEU A 293 19.19 16.98 1.14
CA LEU A 293 18.50 17.15 -0.14
C LEU A 293 17.12 17.81 0.00
N ASP A 294 16.55 17.83 1.22
CA ASP A 294 15.26 18.42 1.53
C ASP A 294 15.38 19.95 1.68
N LEU A 295 15.40 20.63 0.52
CA LEU A 295 15.48 22.09 0.41
C LEU A 295 14.23 22.83 0.94
N GLN A 296 13.21 22.13 1.43
CA GLN A 296 12.00 22.77 1.96
C GLN A 296 12.24 23.33 3.37
N TYR A 297 12.57 24.62 3.45
CA TYR A 297 12.84 25.34 4.72
C TYR A 297 11.74 25.20 5.79
N ARG A 298 10.51 24.83 5.43
CA ARG A 298 9.36 24.69 6.34
C ARG A 298 8.89 23.24 6.59
N ASP A 299 9.62 22.21 6.16
CA ASP A 299 9.39 20.82 6.58
C ASP A 299 10.47 20.33 7.56
N PHE A 300 10.01 19.77 8.68
CA PHE A 300 10.85 19.33 9.80
C PHE A 300 10.68 17.84 10.13
N LEU A 301 9.86 17.10 9.36
CA LEU A 301 9.58 15.69 9.65
C LEU A 301 10.84 14.82 9.59
N THR A 302 11.69 14.98 8.57
CA THR A 302 12.96 14.26 8.47
C THR A 302 13.82 14.48 9.73
N ARG A 303 14.00 15.74 10.15
CA ARG A 303 14.81 16.14 11.33
C ARG A 303 14.30 15.52 12.63
N ILE A 304 12.99 15.49 12.83
CA ILE A 304 12.37 14.86 14.01
C ILE A 304 12.59 13.34 14.04
N VAL A 305 12.48 12.65 12.89
CA VAL A 305 12.78 11.21 12.82
C VAL A 305 14.29 10.92 12.88
N THR A 306 15.13 11.88 12.46
CA THR A 306 16.57 11.84 12.68
C THR A 306 16.88 11.86 14.18
N ALA A 307 16.26 12.78 14.94
CA ALA A 307 16.38 12.84 16.39
C ALA A 307 15.90 11.54 17.07
N GLU A 308 14.78 10.96 16.64
CA GLU A 308 14.29 9.65 17.14
C GLU A 308 15.34 8.55 16.94
N SER A 309 15.99 8.50 15.78
CA SER A 309 17.01 7.49 15.47
C SER A 309 18.26 7.67 16.36
N TYR A 310 18.68 8.91 16.63
CA TYR A 310 19.75 9.20 17.60
C TYR A 310 19.33 8.83 19.04
N ILE A 311 18.07 9.02 19.46
CA ILE A 311 17.55 8.57 20.77
C ILE A 311 17.62 7.04 20.88
N LEU A 312 17.19 6.31 19.85
CA LEU A 312 17.25 4.85 19.80
C LEU A 312 18.70 4.34 19.89
N LYS A 313 19.65 5.04 19.26
CA LYS A 313 21.10 4.80 19.35
C LYS A 313 21.72 5.21 20.71
N ASN A 314 20.99 5.93 21.56
CA ASN A 314 21.44 6.55 22.82
C ASN A 314 22.37 7.76 22.66
N ASP A 315 22.47 8.35 21.47
CA ASP A 315 23.15 9.63 21.25
C ASP A 315 22.19 10.79 21.54
N TYR A 316 21.93 11.00 22.83
CA TYR A 316 21.04 12.07 23.29
C TYR A 316 21.60 13.47 22.96
N GLY A 317 22.92 13.61 22.79
CA GLY A 317 23.56 14.86 22.37
C GLY A 317 23.14 15.27 20.96
N ARG A 318 23.25 14.37 19.98
CA ARG A 318 22.77 14.61 18.61
C ARG A 318 21.25 14.74 18.52
N ALA A 319 20.51 13.94 19.29
CA ALA A 319 19.06 14.07 19.34
C ALA A 319 18.61 15.46 19.83
N ILE A 320 19.24 15.99 20.88
CA ILE A 320 18.92 17.34 21.40
C ILE A 320 19.27 18.43 20.39
N GLN A 321 20.37 18.32 19.64
CA GLN A 321 20.71 19.27 18.57
C GLN A 321 19.58 19.39 17.54
N TYR A 322 19.06 18.26 17.03
CA TYR A 322 17.94 18.25 16.09
C TYR A 322 16.62 18.71 16.69
N ILE A 323 16.32 18.35 17.94
CA ILE A 323 15.12 18.82 18.66
C ILE A 323 15.15 20.34 18.81
N THR A 324 16.30 20.91 19.20
CA THR A 324 16.49 22.36 19.35
C THR A 324 16.36 23.07 18.00
N GLU A 325 17.03 22.61 16.93
CA GLU A 325 16.91 23.21 15.58
C GLU A 325 15.44 23.31 15.12
N VAL A 326 14.66 22.25 15.34
CA VAL A 326 13.24 22.23 14.98
C VAL A 326 12.41 23.11 15.92
N GLN A 327 12.67 23.12 17.23
CA GLN A 327 11.95 23.98 18.17
C GLN A 327 12.20 25.48 17.90
N GLU A 328 13.44 25.87 17.62
CA GLU A 328 13.83 27.25 17.32
C GLU A 328 13.22 27.72 16.00
N ARG A 329 13.37 26.96 14.91
CA ARG A 329 12.83 27.34 13.59
C ARG A 329 11.29 27.31 13.55
N LEU A 330 10.64 26.48 14.36
CA LEU A 330 9.19 26.55 14.57
C LEU A 330 8.78 27.76 15.41
N LEU A 331 9.59 28.19 16.39
CA LEU A 331 9.33 29.42 17.15
C LEU A 331 9.50 30.67 16.28
N GLU A 332 10.52 30.73 15.41
CA GLU A 332 10.66 31.78 14.38
C GLU A 332 9.41 31.87 13.51
N MET A 333 8.88 30.72 13.06
CA MET A 333 7.66 30.66 12.25
C MET A 333 6.41 31.05 13.05
N GLU A 334 6.28 30.68 14.32
CA GLU A 334 5.19 31.11 15.19
C GLU A 334 5.21 32.65 15.41
N GLN A 335 6.40 33.26 15.46
CA GLN A 335 6.59 34.71 15.54
C GLN A 335 6.33 35.44 14.21
N GLN A 336 6.70 34.85 13.07
CA GLN A 336 6.49 35.43 11.72
C GLN A 336 5.05 35.30 11.23
N ASP A 337 4.49 34.08 11.27
CA ASP A 337 3.15 33.76 10.78
C ASP A 337 2.07 34.05 11.86
N GLY A 338 2.47 34.45 13.07
CA GLY A 338 1.62 34.76 14.23
C GLY A 338 0.95 33.55 14.92
N HIS A 339 1.02 32.38 14.28
CA HIS A 339 0.48 31.10 14.75
C HIS A 339 1.10 29.95 13.96
N LEU A 340 1.17 28.75 14.54
CA LEU A 340 1.56 27.55 13.81
C LEU A 340 0.37 26.87 13.13
N LYS A 341 0.58 26.41 11.89
CA LYS A 341 -0.34 25.48 11.21
C LYS A 341 -0.40 24.16 12.00
N ARG A 342 -1.53 23.45 11.96
CA ARG A 342 -1.76 22.22 12.76
C ARG A 342 -0.65 21.17 12.63
N TYR A 343 -0.03 21.03 11.45
CA TYR A 343 1.08 20.08 11.25
C TYR A 343 2.40 20.57 11.88
N HIS A 344 2.69 21.88 11.79
CA HIS A 344 3.83 22.49 12.49
C HIS A 344 3.68 22.41 14.02
N LEU A 345 2.49 22.66 14.54
CA LEU A 345 2.17 22.48 15.95
C LEU A 345 2.39 21.02 16.38
N ARG A 346 1.92 20.04 15.58
CA ARG A 346 2.18 18.60 15.84
C ARG A 346 3.68 18.25 15.84
N LEU A 347 4.49 18.89 14.99
CA LEU A 347 5.94 18.70 14.98
C LEU A 347 6.60 19.36 16.20
N GLN A 348 6.15 20.54 16.65
CA GLN A 348 6.58 21.19 17.90
C GLN A 348 6.26 20.28 19.11
N SER A 349 5.03 19.78 19.19
CA SER A 349 4.55 18.84 20.21
C SER A 349 5.35 17.54 20.24
N ARG A 350 5.68 16.97 19.06
CA ARG A 350 6.52 15.78 18.94
C ARG A 350 7.96 16.05 19.39
N ALA A 351 8.57 17.17 18.99
CA ALA A 351 9.92 17.56 19.43
C ALA A 351 10.04 17.60 20.97
N THR A 352 9.04 18.20 21.62
CA THR A 352 8.99 18.29 23.09
C THR A 352 8.74 16.92 23.75
N LEU A 353 7.92 16.05 23.15
CA LEU A 353 7.76 14.67 23.60
C LEU A 353 9.06 13.86 23.49
N LEU A 354 9.86 14.06 22.43
CA LEU A 354 11.17 13.41 22.31
C LEU A 354 12.13 13.88 23.40
N ARG A 355 12.17 15.19 23.69
CA ARG A 355 12.94 15.75 24.80
C ARG A 355 12.53 15.15 26.15
N ALA A 356 11.23 14.98 26.38
CA ALA A 356 10.71 14.32 27.57
C ALA A 356 11.12 12.84 27.65
N ASN A 357 11.02 12.09 26.55
CA ASN A 357 11.45 10.69 26.48
C ASN A 357 12.95 10.53 26.77
N ILE A 358 13.81 11.47 26.33
CA ILE A 358 15.25 11.50 26.69
C ILE A 358 15.41 11.60 28.22
N ALA A 359 14.75 12.56 28.87
CA ALA A 359 14.86 12.74 30.33
C ALA A 359 14.41 11.48 31.11
N MET A 360 13.38 10.78 30.62
CA MET A 360 12.92 9.50 31.16
C MET A 360 13.96 8.38 30.98
N LEU A 361 14.56 8.28 29.79
CA LEU A 361 15.57 7.27 29.45
C LEU A 361 16.91 7.50 30.19
N GLU A 362 17.30 8.76 30.42
CA GLU A 362 18.46 9.13 31.24
C GLU A 362 18.24 8.89 32.75
N ARG A 363 16.99 8.69 33.19
CA ARG A 363 16.62 8.34 34.58
C ARG A 363 17.14 9.30 35.67
N LYS A 364 17.42 10.56 35.32
CA LYS A 364 17.90 11.60 36.24
C LYS A 364 16.95 11.79 37.43
N ASN A 365 17.47 12.05 38.63
CA ASN A 365 16.71 12.05 39.90
C ASN A 365 15.47 12.98 39.99
N ASN A 366 15.26 13.88 39.02
CA ASN A 366 14.07 14.74 38.94
C ASN A 366 13.36 14.69 37.56
N TRP A 367 13.62 13.68 36.71
CA TRP A 367 13.10 13.62 35.33
C TRP A 367 11.59 13.89 35.23
N HIS A 368 10.81 13.39 36.20
CA HIS A 368 9.35 13.54 36.24
C HIS A 368 8.89 14.99 36.39
N LYS A 369 9.73 15.90 36.92
CA LYS A 369 9.41 17.34 37.05
C LYS A 369 9.66 18.06 35.73
N GLU A 370 10.82 17.81 35.11
CA GLU A 370 11.18 18.35 33.78
C GLU A 370 10.16 17.91 32.71
N VAL A 371 9.76 16.62 32.72
CA VAL A 371 8.74 16.09 31.82
C VAL A 371 7.37 16.76 32.03
N LYS A 372 6.99 17.07 33.27
CA LYS A 372 5.73 17.79 33.55
C LYS A 372 5.78 19.22 33.01
N GLU A 373 6.82 19.97 33.36
CA GLU A 373 7.02 21.35 32.91
C GLU A 373 6.91 21.48 31.39
N TRP A 374 7.56 20.58 30.65
CA TRP A 374 7.55 20.63 29.19
C TRP A 374 6.24 20.12 28.57
N LEU A 375 5.66 19.02 29.07
CA LEU A 375 4.48 18.41 28.45
C LEU A 375 3.15 19.02 28.90
N GLU A 376 3.09 19.78 30.00
CA GLU A 376 1.89 20.58 30.33
C GLU A 376 1.67 21.70 29.32
N VAL A 377 2.73 22.38 28.86
CA VAL A 377 2.64 23.38 27.79
C VAL A 377 2.15 22.76 26.48
N VAL A 378 2.61 21.54 26.15
CA VAL A 378 2.14 20.78 24.98
C VAL A 378 0.67 20.40 25.14
N HIS A 379 0.27 19.88 26.30
CA HIS A 379 -1.12 19.49 26.57
C HIS A 379 -2.08 20.69 26.50
N LEU A 380 -1.64 21.89 26.92
CA LEU A 380 -2.44 23.12 26.80
C LEU A 380 -2.54 23.63 25.35
N LYS A 381 -1.48 23.50 24.53
CA LYS A 381 -1.49 23.94 23.11
C LYS A 381 -2.11 22.93 22.14
N ASP A 382 -1.90 21.64 22.34
CA ASP A 382 -2.35 20.54 21.46
C ASP A 382 -2.87 19.35 22.31
N PRO A 383 -3.99 19.53 23.06
CA PRO A 383 -4.51 18.52 24.00
C PRO A 383 -4.82 17.18 23.32
N ALA A 384 -5.20 17.21 22.04
CA ALA A 384 -5.47 16.04 21.22
C ALA A 384 -4.20 15.26 20.81
N TYR A 385 -2.99 15.63 21.25
CA TYR A 385 -1.77 14.86 21.00
C TYR A 385 -1.55 13.83 22.13
N TYR A 386 -2.38 12.79 22.11
CA TYR A 386 -2.51 11.80 23.19
C TYR A 386 -1.19 11.10 23.58
N TYR A 387 -0.21 10.94 22.69
CA TYR A 387 1.12 10.41 23.07
C TYR A 387 1.86 11.32 24.08
N SER A 388 1.70 12.64 23.98
CA SER A 388 2.20 13.60 24.96
C SER A 388 1.39 13.52 26.25
N THR A 389 0.07 13.58 26.18
CA THR A 389 -0.82 13.50 27.36
C THR A 389 -0.63 12.18 28.13
N THR A 390 -0.42 11.05 27.45
CA THR A 390 -0.07 9.76 28.06
C THR A 390 1.28 9.81 28.78
N THR A 391 2.29 10.43 28.16
CA THR A 391 3.64 10.53 28.74
C THR A 391 3.68 11.49 29.93
N LEU A 392 2.87 12.55 29.90
CA LEU A 392 2.61 13.44 31.03
C LEU A 392 1.87 12.70 32.16
N ALA A 393 0.88 11.85 31.84
CA ALA A 393 0.20 11.00 32.82
C ALA A 393 1.16 9.99 33.50
N GLN A 394 2.06 9.36 32.72
CA GLN A 394 3.11 8.48 33.24
C GLN A 394 4.08 9.23 34.19
N ALA A 395 4.41 10.49 33.92
CA ALA A 395 5.21 11.33 34.80
C ALA A 395 4.46 11.75 36.08
N TYR A 396 3.14 11.95 36.02
CA TYR A 396 2.31 12.23 37.20
C TYR A 396 2.03 10.98 38.05
N ALA A 397 2.02 9.79 37.47
CA ALA A 397 1.82 8.54 38.20
C ALA A 397 2.95 8.19 39.22
N VAL A 398 4.00 9.00 39.27
CA VAL A 398 5.10 8.92 40.26
C VAL A 398 4.71 9.50 41.63
N ASP A 399 3.83 10.51 41.67
CA ASP A 399 3.58 11.34 42.86
C ASP A 399 2.12 11.87 43.00
N ASP A 400 1.39 12.08 41.91
CA ASP A 400 -0.04 12.48 41.88
C ASP A 400 -0.83 11.55 40.94
N MET A 401 -1.26 10.43 41.50
CA MET A 401 -2.02 9.40 40.80
C MET A 401 -3.42 9.88 40.34
N GLU A 402 -4.03 10.86 41.02
CA GLU A 402 -5.36 11.36 40.63
C GLU A 402 -5.29 12.31 39.43
N LYS A 403 -4.23 13.12 39.32
CA LYS A 403 -3.93 13.84 38.07
C LYS A 403 -3.51 12.89 36.95
N ALA A 404 -2.72 11.85 37.24
CA ALA A 404 -2.38 10.83 36.25
C ALA A 404 -3.64 10.15 35.65
N LYS A 405 -4.59 9.69 36.47
CA LYS A 405 -5.86 9.09 36.03
C LYS A 405 -6.66 9.99 35.08
N ARG A 406 -6.76 11.29 35.38
CA ARG A 406 -7.46 12.27 34.52
C ARG A 406 -6.78 12.42 33.17
N LEU A 407 -5.45 12.58 33.16
CA LEU A 407 -4.67 12.71 31.93
C LEU A 407 -4.73 11.43 31.07
N PHE A 408 -4.70 10.23 31.69
CA PHE A 408 -4.96 8.97 30.98
C PHE A 408 -6.38 8.93 30.37
N HIS A 409 -7.39 9.44 31.08
CA HIS A 409 -8.76 9.54 30.54
C HIS A 409 -8.83 10.49 29.33
N GLU A 410 -8.24 11.68 29.44
CA GLU A 410 -8.22 12.70 28.38
C GLU A 410 -7.45 12.23 27.14
N ALA A 411 -6.34 11.51 27.33
CA ALA A 411 -5.62 10.83 26.26
C ALA A 411 -6.49 9.76 25.57
N TYR A 412 -7.25 8.97 26.34
CA TYR A 412 -8.16 7.97 25.78
C TYR A 412 -9.31 8.59 24.98
N GLN A 413 -9.97 9.63 25.51
CA GLN A 413 -11.02 10.38 24.78
C GLN A 413 -10.47 11.03 23.49
N SER A 414 -9.20 11.45 23.51
CA SER A 414 -8.53 11.98 22.31
C SER A 414 -8.30 10.90 21.24
N ILE A 415 -7.97 9.66 21.62
CA ILE A 415 -7.84 8.52 20.70
C ILE A 415 -9.19 8.18 20.06
N LEU A 416 -10.26 8.13 20.85
CA LEU A 416 -11.61 7.82 20.37
C LEU A 416 -12.15 8.92 19.44
N SER A 417 -12.05 10.18 19.83
CA SER A 417 -12.58 11.32 19.06
C SER A 417 -11.84 11.57 17.74
N LEU A 418 -10.56 11.23 17.65
CA LEU A 418 -9.80 11.25 16.39
C LEU A 418 -10.07 10.01 15.50
N ARG A 419 -10.70 8.96 16.03
CA ARG A 419 -10.94 7.66 15.36
C ARG A 419 -9.67 6.99 14.83
N ASP A 420 -8.51 7.25 15.45
CA ASP A 420 -7.22 6.73 14.98
C ASP A 420 -7.18 5.19 14.99
N LEU A 421 -7.92 4.54 15.90
CA LEU A 421 -8.08 3.07 15.95
C LEU A 421 -8.73 2.52 14.66
N GLU A 422 -9.51 3.32 13.94
CA GLU A 422 -10.07 2.96 12.64
C GLU A 422 -9.12 3.32 11.49
N THR A 423 -8.44 4.46 11.56
CA THR A 423 -7.66 5.02 10.44
C THR A 423 -6.21 4.53 10.35
N VAL A 424 -5.59 4.08 11.44
CA VAL A 424 -4.21 3.58 11.45
C VAL A 424 -4.18 2.11 10.99
N LYS A 425 -3.44 1.85 9.91
CA LYS A 425 -3.38 0.54 9.22
C LYS A 425 -1.97 -0.04 9.13
N GLU A 426 -0.96 0.78 9.40
CA GLU A 426 0.45 0.42 9.48
C GLU A 426 0.66 -0.40 10.77
N VAL A 427 1.05 -1.67 10.67
CA VAL A 427 1.02 -2.65 11.79
C VAL A 427 1.77 -2.12 13.03
N ARG A 428 2.96 -1.56 12.82
CA ARG A 428 3.81 -1.00 13.88
C ARG A 428 3.16 0.18 14.62
N SER A 429 2.54 1.08 13.86
CA SER A 429 1.81 2.24 14.40
C SER A 429 0.54 1.81 15.12
N ARG A 430 -0.11 0.75 14.64
CA ARG A 430 -1.31 0.16 15.23
C ARG A 430 -1.01 -0.50 16.58
N ILE A 431 0.11 -1.24 16.70
CA ILE A 431 0.60 -1.79 17.99
C ILE A 431 0.83 -0.68 19.02
N LEU A 432 1.59 0.37 18.65
CA LEU A 432 1.82 1.51 19.54
C LEU A 432 0.51 2.18 19.98
N LEU A 433 -0.42 2.40 19.05
CA LEU A 433 -1.71 3.01 19.34
C LEU A 433 -2.56 2.13 20.28
N LEU A 434 -2.61 0.83 20.04
CA LEU A 434 -3.37 -0.13 20.86
C LEU A 434 -2.77 -0.28 22.26
N MET A 435 -1.45 -0.39 22.41
CA MET A 435 -0.78 -0.35 23.71
C MET A 435 -1.05 0.96 24.45
N THR A 436 -1.10 2.10 23.74
CA THR A 436 -1.42 3.41 24.32
C THR A 436 -2.89 3.48 24.75
N ALA A 437 -3.82 3.00 23.92
CA ALA A 437 -5.25 2.96 24.22
C ALA A 437 -5.54 2.03 25.41
N GLY A 438 -4.98 0.82 25.40
CA GLY A 438 -5.03 -0.15 26.49
C GLY A 438 -4.50 0.43 27.80
N LEU A 439 -3.31 1.04 27.80
CA LEU A 439 -2.75 1.71 28.98
C LEU A 439 -3.67 2.83 29.50
N CYS A 440 -4.12 3.73 28.64
CA CYS A 440 -4.97 4.85 29.03
C CYS A 440 -6.34 4.39 29.57
N ALA A 441 -6.96 3.39 28.95
CA ALA A 441 -8.21 2.80 29.43
C ALA A 441 -8.01 2.01 30.75
N LYS A 442 -6.96 1.19 30.86
CA LYS A 442 -6.58 0.41 32.05
C LYS A 442 -6.38 1.26 33.30
N GLN A 443 -5.82 2.47 33.13
CA GLN A 443 -5.49 3.38 34.24
C GLN A 443 -6.63 4.37 34.56
N SER A 444 -7.54 4.65 33.62
CA SER A 444 -8.64 5.61 33.85
C SER A 444 -10.00 4.97 34.14
N LEU A 445 -10.27 3.74 33.69
CA LEU A 445 -11.58 3.09 33.83
C LEU A 445 -11.58 2.10 35.00
N SER A 446 -12.22 2.48 36.11
CA SER A 446 -12.30 1.63 37.32
C SER A 446 -13.03 0.29 37.10
N ASN A 447 -14.00 0.23 36.18
CA ASN A 447 -14.82 -0.95 35.91
C ASN A 447 -14.74 -1.45 34.45
N GLY A 448 -13.88 -0.85 33.61
CA GLY A 448 -13.87 -1.06 32.16
C GLY A 448 -13.07 -2.27 31.68
N GLN A 449 -13.10 -3.40 32.41
CA GLN A 449 -12.09 -4.47 32.27
C GLN A 449 -11.93 -5.02 30.85
N GLN A 450 -13.03 -5.33 30.17
CA GLN A 450 -12.99 -5.93 28.83
C GLN A 450 -12.36 -5.01 27.77
N ILE A 451 -12.68 -3.71 27.80
CA ILE A 451 -12.33 -2.76 26.73
C ILE A 451 -10.82 -2.56 26.59
N TRP A 452 -10.07 -2.55 27.70
CA TRP A 452 -8.61 -2.42 27.62
C TRP A 452 -7.91 -3.74 27.28
N ASP A 453 -8.51 -4.89 27.62
CA ASP A 453 -7.96 -6.20 27.29
C ASP A 453 -8.12 -6.46 25.78
N ASP A 454 -9.29 -6.15 25.19
CA ASP A 454 -9.53 -6.24 23.74
C ASP A 454 -8.45 -5.52 22.91
N TYR A 455 -7.98 -4.33 23.36
CA TYR A 455 -6.89 -3.59 22.69
C TYR A 455 -5.52 -4.25 22.86
N LEU A 456 -5.25 -4.83 24.03
CA LEU A 456 -3.97 -5.48 24.31
C LEU A 456 -3.87 -6.84 23.62
N ASP A 457 -4.97 -7.58 23.50
CA ASP A 457 -5.10 -8.78 22.67
C ASP A 457 -4.85 -8.47 21.19
N GLU A 458 -5.46 -7.40 20.64
CA GLU A 458 -5.18 -7.00 19.25
C GLU A 458 -3.70 -6.59 19.07
N ALA A 459 -3.09 -5.91 20.06
CA ALA A 459 -1.66 -5.60 20.02
C ALA A 459 -0.78 -6.86 20.06
N ASP A 460 -1.15 -7.87 20.86
CA ASP A 460 -0.39 -9.13 21.02
C ASP A 460 -0.45 -10.01 19.76
N ILE A 461 -1.63 -10.05 19.11
CA ILE A 461 -1.82 -10.65 17.78
C ILE A 461 -0.99 -9.90 16.72
N LEU A 462 -0.99 -8.57 16.73
CA LEU A 462 -0.29 -7.77 15.73
C LEU A 462 1.24 -7.82 15.87
N ARG A 463 1.81 -7.86 17.09
CA ARG A 463 3.28 -8.03 17.26
C ARG A 463 3.77 -9.39 16.72
N SER A 464 2.93 -10.42 16.77
CA SER A 464 3.25 -11.75 16.24
C SER A 464 3.31 -11.71 14.70
N ASN A 465 2.54 -10.81 14.09
CA ASN A 465 2.47 -10.55 12.65
C ASN A 465 3.29 -9.31 12.22
N LEU A 466 4.32 -8.91 12.98
CA LEU A 466 5.22 -7.82 12.58
C LEU A 466 5.95 -8.18 11.28
N PRO A 467 6.04 -7.26 10.29
CA PRO A 467 6.68 -7.54 8.99
C PRO A 467 8.14 -7.97 9.13
N ARG A 468 8.63 -8.78 8.19
CA ARG A 468 10.03 -9.22 8.11
C ARG A 468 10.76 -8.61 6.91
N ILE A 469 12.09 -8.60 6.98
CA ILE A 469 13.00 -8.53 5.84
C ILE A 469 13.94 -9.71 6.00
N ASP A 470 14.01 -10.59 5.00
CA ASP A 470 14.71 -11.86 5.10
C ASP A 470 14.19 -12.63 6.34
N GLU A 471 15.06 -13.03 7.27
CA GLU A 471 14.63 -13.69 8.53
C GLU A 471 14.25 -12.68 9.64
N ASP A 472 14.72 -11.43 9.57
CA ASP A 472 14.63 -10.43 10.66
C ASP A 472 13.25 -9.75 10.75
N GLN A 473 12.67 -9.76 11.96
CA GLN A 473 11.36 -9.17 12.23
C GLN A 473 11.47 -7.72 12.72
N CYS A 474 10.68 -6.83 12.09
CA CYS A 474 10.59 -5.42 12.45
C CYS A 474 10.26 -5.22 13.93
N THR A 475 11.01 -4.37 14.61
CA THR A 475 10.69 -3.83 15.93
C THR A 475 9.43 -2.95 15.89
N ALA A 476 8.78 -2.67 17.02
CA ALA A 476 7.77 -1.60 17.15
C ALA A 476 7.95 -0.78 18.44
N TYR A 477 7.43 0.45 18.48
CA TYR A 477 7.70 1.36 19.60
C TYR A 477 6.86 1.04 20.84
N SER A 478 7.51 0.83 21.99
CA SER A 478 6.87 0.60 23.29
C SER A 478 6.59 1.91 24.02
N ILE A 479 5.32 2.17 24.36
CA ILE A 479 4.91 3.32 25.18
C ILE A 479 5.44 3.25 26.63
N LEU A 480 5.82 2.05 27.10
CA LEU A 480 6.46 1.83 28.40
C LEU A 480 7.98 2.01 28.34
N GLY A 481 8.64 1.39 27.35
CA GLY A 481 10.11 1.35 27.22
C GLY A 481 10.72 2.59 26.55
N LYS A 482 9.88 3.40 25.88
CA LYS A 482 10.26 4.60 25.10
C LYS A 482 11.25 4.32 23.95
N ARG A 483 11.27 3.09 23.44
CA ARG A 483 12.16 2.58 22.39
C ARG A 483 11.40 1.74 21.37
N ASN A 484 12.02 1.50 20.22
CA ASN A 484 11.67 0.39 19.33
C ASN A 484 12.14 -0.93 19.98
N GLU A 485 11.24 -1.89 20.14
CA GLU A 485 11.43 -3.16 20.83
C GLU A 485 11.10 -4.36 19.92
N VAL A 486 11.70 -5.52 20.19
CA VAL A 486 11.39 -6.81 19.53
C VAL A 486 10.09 -7.45 20.05
N SER A 487 9.54 -8.45 19.35
CA SER A 487 8.21 -9.02 19.65
C SER A 487 8.09 -9.59 21.07
N GLU A 488 9.14 -10.21 21.59
CA GLU A 488 9.21 -10.80 22.93
C GLU A 488 9.17 -9.72 24.02
N VAL A 489 9.84 -8.59 23.77
CA VAL A 489 9.88 -7.45 24.68
C VAL A 489 8.57 -6.64 24.58
N LEU A 490 7.95 -6.58 23.41
CA LEU A 490 6.60 -6.03 23.24
C LEU A 490 5.56 -6.86 23.99
N HIS A 491 5.63 -8.20 23.93
CA HIS A 491 4.77 -9.10 24.71
C HIS A 491 4.90 -8.82 26.21
N HIS A 492 6.14 -8.78 26.73
CA HIS A 492 6.37 -8.46 28.14
C HIS A 492 5.82 -7.07 28.52
N HIS A 493 5.98 -6.06 27.67
CA HIS A 493 5.38 -4.75 27.88
C HIS A 493 3.84 -4.76 27.84
N ILE A 494 3.21 -5.62 27.05
CA ILE A 494 1.74 -5.81 27.05
C ILE A 494 1.27 -6.39 28.39
N GLU A 495 1.93 -7.45 28.88
CA GLU A 495 1.60 -8.03 30.20
C GLU A 495 1.83 -7.03 31.34
N MET A 496 2.89 -6.22 31.27
CA MET A 496 3.10 -5.11 32.21
C MET A 496 1.93 -4.11 32.20
N ILE A 497 1.30 -3.83 31.06
CA ILE A 497 0.10 -2.98 31.02
C ILE A 497 -1.09 -3.70 31.68
N ARG A 498 -1.31 -5.00 31.43
CA ARG A 498 -2.35 -5.80 32.12
C ARG A 498 -2.18 -5.77 33.65
N GLU A 499 -0.94 -5.94 34.13
CA GLU A 499 -0.55 -5.78 35.54
C GLU A 499 -0.75 -4.35 36.10
N GLY A 500 -1.11 -3.38 35.26
CA GLY A 500 -1.29 -1.98 35.65
C GLY A 500 0.02 -1.21 35.86
N LYS A 501 1.15 -1.66 35.32
CA LYS A 501 2.37 -0.84 35.26
C LYS A 501 2.14 0.34 34.30
N VAL A 502 2.73 1.47 34.63
CA VAL A 502 2.71 2.69 33.78
C VAL A 502 4.04 2.93 33.06
N LEU A 503 5.15 2.35 33.53
CA LEU A 503 6.51 2.51 33.00
C LEU A 503 7.36 1.27 33.27
N VAL A 504 8.42 1.09 32.48
CA VAL A 504 9.55 0.20 32.84
C VAL A 504 10.37 0.87 33.94
N LYS A 505 10.74 0.11 34.98
CA LYS A 505 11.57 0.58 36.11
C LYS A 505 13.06 0.46 35.86
#